data_AF-A0A7D5VJD4-F1
#
_entry.id   AF-A0A7D5VJD4-F1
#
_cell.length_a   1.000
_cell.length_b   1.000
_cell.length_c   1.000
_cell.angle_alpha   90.00
_cell.angle_beta   90.00
_cell.angle_gamma   90.00
#
_symmetry.space_group_name_H-M   'P 1'
#
loop_
_entity.id
_entity.type
_entity.pdbx_description
1 polymer ?
#
loop_
_entity_poly.entity_id
_entity_poly.type
_entity_poly.pdbx_seq_one_letter_code
_entity_poly.pdbx_strand_id
1 'polypeptide(L)'
;MQWVVLIVRLPAQPSRRRVAVWRELRKAGALPLCQGVWAVPDVPVFAGGVRRALEPAERAGGESAVLRAAGRAPQGATRFEAMFTARPAECARRFEDHGERVFAPLHAFCDGGAR
;
A
#
# COMPACT_ATOMS: atom_id res chain seq x y z
N MET A 1 2.78 1.92 -20.17
CA MET A 1 1.69 1.35 -19.35
C MET A 1 0.75 2.46 -18.86
N GLN A 2 -0.53 2.15 -18.76
CA GLN A 2 -1.56 3.03 -18.18
C GLN A 2 -1.75 2.70 -16.69
N TRP A 3 -2.05 3.71 -15.89
CA TRP A 3 -2.23 3.61 -14.45
C TRP A 3 -3.56 4.22 -14.02
N VAL A 4 -4.11 3.70 -12.93
CA VAL A 4 -5.20 4.34 -12.20
C VAL A 4 -4.63 4.95 -10.93
N VAL A 5 -4.79 6.26 -10.77
CA VAL A 5 -4.41 7.01 -9.58
C VAL A 5 -5.65 7.32 -8.77
N LEU A 6 -5.62 6.98 -7.49
CA LEU A 6 -6.66 7.31 -6.53
C LEU A 6 -6.15 8.42 -5.61
N ILE A 7 -6.92 9.49 -5.51
CA ILE A 7 -6.72 10.54 -4.53
C ILE A 7 -7.86 10.42 -3.53
N VAL A 8 -7.55 10.21 -2.26
CA VAL A 8 -8.54 10.03 -1.19
C VAL A 8 -8.24 10.99 -0.05
N ARG A 9 -9.17 11.90 0.21
CA ARG A 9 -9.12 12.89 1.28
C ARG A 9 -10.24 12.61 2.26
N LEU A 10 -9.88 12.27 3.49
CA LEU A 10 -10.81 11.91 4.54
C LEU A 10 -10.68 12.85 5.74
N PRO A 11 -11.78 13.11 6.47
CA PRO A 11 -11.73 13.89 7.70
C PRO A 11 -10.72 13.33 8.72
N ALA A 12 -10.12 14.21 9.51
CA ALA A 12 -9.14 13.85 10.54
C ALA A 12 -9.74 13.00 11.66
N GLN A 13 -11.06 13.08 11.89
CA GLN A 13 -11.79 12.19 12.79
C GLN A 13 -13.10 11.72 12.16
N PRO A 14 -13.55 10.49 12.45
CA PRO A 14 -12.87 9.47 13.25
C PRO A 14 -11.79 8.71 12.46
N SER A 15 -10.63 8.46 13.08
CA SER A 15 -9.47 7.77 12.45
C SER A 15 -9.79 6.39 11.84
N ARG A 16 -10.79 5.68 12.37
CA ARG A 16 -11.22 4.37 11.86
C ARG A 16 -11.53 4.37 10.36
N ARG A 17 -12.07 5.48 9.84
CA ARG A 17 -12.46 5.61 8.42
C ARG A 17 -11.23 5.61 7.51
N ARG A 18 -10.18 6.36 7.88
CA ARG A 18 -8.89 6.36 7.16
C ARG A 18 -8.23 5.00 7.18
N VAL A 19 -8.25 4.33 8.33
CA VAL A 19 -7.66 2.99 8.49
C VAL A 19 -8.39 1.96 7.63
N ALA A 20 -9.73 2.02 7.54
CA ALA A 20 -10.51 1.10 6.71
C ALA A 20 -10.13 1.24 5.22
N VAL A 21 -10.08 2.46 4.70
CA VAL A 21 -9.66 2.71 3.31
C VAL A 21 -8.22 2.28 3.07
N TRP A 22 -7.30 2.61 3.99
CA TRP A 22 -5.90 2.19 3.92
C TRP A 22 -5.77 0.66 3.85
N ARG A 23 -6.52 -0.08 4.68
CA ARG A 23 -6.50 -1.55 4.68
C ARG A 23 -6.99 -2.12 3.35
N GLU A 24 -8.06 -1.60 2.78
CA GLU A 24 -8.57 -2.09 1.49
C GLU A 24 -7.60 -1.80 0.34
N LEU A 25 -6.97 -0.62 0.31
CA LEU A 25 -5.94 -0.29 -0.68
C LEU A 25 -4.71 -1.18 -0.55
N ARG A 26 -4.29 -1.50 0.68
CA ARG A 26 -3.19 -2.43 0.93
C ARG A 26 -3.52 -3.85 0.45
N LYS A 27 -4.72 -4.36 0.74
CA LYS A 27 -5.19 -5.67 0.25
C LYS A 27 -5.29 -5.71 -1.27
N ALA A 28 -5.74 -4.63 -1.89
CA ALA A 28 -5.81 -4.49 -3.35
C ALA A 28 -4.43 -4.41 -4.02
N GLY A 29 -3.34 -4.33 -3.25
CA GLY A 29 -1.99 -4.22 -3.78
C GLY A 29 -1.65 -2.83 -4.31
N ALA A 30 -2.40 -1.80 -3.94
CA ALA A 30 -2.13 -0.44 -4.39
C ALA A 30 -0.76 0.07 -3.92
N LEU A 31 -0.08 0.75 -4.84
CA LEU A 31 1.18 1.45 -4.60
C LEU A 31 0.90 2.79 -3.91
N PRO A 32 1.38 3.02 -2.69
CA PRO A 32 1.31 4.35 -2.09
C PRO A 32 2.32 5.27 -2.79
N LEU A 33 1.88 6.44 -3.23
CA LEU A 33 2.75 7.46 -3.84
C LEU A 33 3.10 8.56 -2.83
N CYS A 34 2.07 9.07 -2.14
CA CYS A 34 2.21 10.01 -1.03
C CYS A 34 0.94 9.95 -0.15
N GLN A 35 0.82 10.84 0.83
CA GLN A 35 -0.33 10.86 1.74
C GLN A 35 -1.64 11.04 0.96
N GLY A 36 -2.53 10.06 1.07
CA GLY A 36 -3.83 10.07 0.38
C GLY A 36 -3.77 9.78 -1.13
N VAL A 37 -2.60 9.51 -1.71
CA VAL A 37 -2.45 9.24 -3.15
C VAL A 37 -1.89 7.85 -3.39
N TRP A 38 -2.60 7.09 -4.23
CA TRP A 38 -2.33 5.69 -4.51
C TRP A 38 -2.37 5.42 -6.00
N ALA A 39 -1.67 4.38 -6.45
CA ALA A 39 -1.69 3.96 -7.83
C ALA A 39 -1.84 2.44 -7.98
N VAL A 40 -2.52 2.01 -9.03
CA VAL A 40 -2.57 0.62 -9.49
C VAL A 40 -2.40 0.59 -11.01
N PRO A 41 -1.86 -0.49 -11.60
CA PRO A 41 -1.91 -0.68 -13.04
C PRO A 41 -3.37 -0.66 -13.54
N ASP A 42 -3.64 -0.04 -14.69
CA ASP A 42 -4.98 -0.01 -15.30
C ASP A 42 -5.31 -1.37 -15.96
N VAL A 43 -5.54 -2.37 -15.12
CA VAL A 43 -5.93 -3.73 -15.53
C VAL A 43 -7.10 -4.24 -14.69
N PRO A 44 -7.98 -5.09 -15.26
CA PRO A 44 -9.26 -5.45 -14.63
C PRO A 44 -9.17 -6.04 -13.21
N VAL A 45 -8.08 -6.76 -12.90
CA VAL A 45 -7.89 -7.39 -11.58
C VAL A 45 -7.91 -6.39 -10.42
N PHE A 46 -7.53 -5.13 -10.64
CA PHE A 46 -7.54 -4.11 -9.59
C PHE A 46 -8.88 -3.42 -9.41
N ALA A 47 -9.78 -3.46 -10.40
CA ALA A 47 -11.03 -2.70 -10.40
C ALA A 47 -11.90 -2.98 -9.18
N GLY A 48 -12.04 -4.25 -8.79
CA GLY A 48 -12.81 -4.65 -7.61
C GLY A 48 -12.20 -4.15 -6.29
N GLY A 49 -10.88 -4.12 -6.18
CA GLY A 49 -10.17 -3.61 -5.01
C GLY A 49 -10.29 -2.10 -4.88
N VAL A 50 -10.15 -1.37 -5.99
CA VAL A 50 -10.38 0.08 -6.07
C VAL A 50 -11.79 0.42 -5.61
N ARG A 51 -12.82 -0.26 -6.13
CA ARG A 51 -14.22 -0.02 -5.71
C ARG A 51 -14.41 -0.22 -4.21
N ARG A 52 -13.96 -1.34 -3.65
CA ARG A 52 -14.06 -1.61 -2.20
C ARG A 52 -13.33 -0.59 -1.33
N ALA A 53 -12.25 0.00 -1.83
CA ALA A 53 -11.52 1.04 -1.13
C ALA A 53 -12.23 2.41 -1.15
N LEU A 54 -13.00 2.70 -2.21
CA LEU A 54 -13.73 3.97 -2.35
C LEU A 54 -15.07 3.98 -1.62
N GLU A 55 -15.76 2.84 -1.52
CA GLU A 55 -17.04 2.76 -0.81
C GLU A 55 -17.02 3.30 0.64
N PRO A 56 -15.99 3.04 1.47
CA PRO A 56 -15.89 3.63 2.80
C PRO A 56 -15.52 5.12 2.76
N ALA A 57 -14.85 5.59 1.72
CA ALA A 57 -14.45 6.99 1.56
C ALA A 57 -15.67 7.87 1.25
N GLU A 58 -16.52 7.41 0.34
CA GLU A 58 -17.79 8.08 -0.02
C GLU A 58 -18.75 8.11 1.17
N ARG A 59 -18.96 6.97 1.85
CA ARG A 59 -19.81 6.89 3.06
C ARG A 59 -19.29 7.71 4.23
N ALA A 60 -18.01 8.06 4.24
CA ALA A 60 -17.38 8.83 5.29
C ALA A 60 -17.57 10.35 5.15
N GLY A 61 -18.18 10.82 4.06
CA GLY A 61 -18.18 12.25 3.69
C GLY A 61 -16.79 12.74 3.31
N GLY A 62 -15.90 11.83 2.88
CA GLY A 62 -14.61 12.18 2.31
C GLY A 62 -14.74 12.52 0.83
N GLU A 63 -13.71 13.15 0.30
CA GLU A 63 -13.56 13.39 -1.14
C GLU A 63 -12.65 12.32 -1.74
N SER A 64 -13.02 11.81 -2.90
CA SER A 64 -12.16 10.93 -3.67
C SER A 64 -12.22 11.21 -5.16
N ALA A 65 -11.08 11.07 -5.82
CA ALA A 65 -10.98 11.14 -7.27
C ALA A 65 -10.24 9.90 -7.80
N VAL A 66 -10.70 9.40 -8.94
CA VAL A 66 -10.06 8.31 -9.68
C VAL A 66 -9.66 8.87 -11.04
N LEU A 67 -8.37 8.80 -11.34
CA LEU A 67 -7.79 9.38 -12.54
C LEU A 67 -7.07 8.29 -13.32
N ARG A 68 -7.27 8.25 -14.63
CA ARG A 68 -6.34 7.53 -15.50
C ARG A 68 -5.10 8.40 -15.68
N ALA A 69 -3.93 7.80 -15.47
CA ALA A 69 -2.65 8.46 -15.54
C ALA A 69 -1.71 7.70 -16.47
N ALA A 70 -1.01 8.45 -17.31
CA ALA A 70 0.15 7.99 -18.05
C ALA A 70 1.35 8.85 -17.67
N GLY A 71 2.56 8.29 -17.77
CA GLY A 71 3.77 9.11 -17.65
C GLY A 71 3.76 10.20 -18.72
N ARG A 72 3.98 11.46 -18.32
CA ARG A 72 4.14 12.59 -19.27
C ARG A 72 5.23 12.34 -20.30
N ALA A 73 6.26 11.61 -19.89
CA ALA A 73 7.27 11.00 -20.73
C ALA A 73 7.41 9.52 -20.35
N PRO A 74 8.03 8.67 -21.19
CA PRO A 74 8.14 7.23 -20.95
C PRO A 74 8.71 6.88 -19.57
N GLN A 75 9.65 7.69 -19.07
CA GLN A 75 10.31 7.47 -17.77
C GLN A 75 9.31 7.51 -16.59
N GLY A 76 8.22 8.27 -16.71
CA GLY A 76 7.22 8.39 -15.65
C GLY A 76 6.45 7.08 -15.42
N ALA A 77 6.05 6.40 -16.49
CA ALA A 77 5.37 5.12 -16.40
C ALA A 77 6.33 4.02 -15.89
N THR A 78 7.57 4.02 -16.37
CA THR A 78 8.62 3.08 -15.93
C THR A 78 8.93 3.24 -14.44
N ARG A 79 8.90 4.47 -13.90
CA ARG A 79 9.11 4.70 -12.47
C ARG A 79 8.03 4.03 -11.61
N PHE A 80 6.75 4.16 -11.98
CA PHE A 80 5.67 3.53 -11.23
C PHE A 80 5.74 2.01 -11.31
N GLU A 81 6.10 1.48 -12.48
CA GLU A 81 6.31 0.05 -12.68
C GLU A 81 7.44 -0.49 -11.80
N ALA A 82 8.59 0.19 -11.79
CA ALA A 82 9.72 -0.17 -10.93
C ALA A 82 9.34 -0.16 -9.44
N MET A 83 8.64 0.89 -8.98
CA MET A 83 8.16 0.98 -7.60
C MET A 83 7.16 -0.12 -7.26
N PHE A 84 6.24 -0.44 -8.18
CA PHE A 84 5.23 -1.47 -7.97
C PHE A 84 5.84 -2.86 -7.84
N THR A 85 6.81 -3.19 -8.71
CA THR A 85 7.48 -4.50 -8.77
C THR A 85 8.54 -4.68 -7.69
N ALA A 86 9.16 -3.61 -7.19
CA ALA A 86 10.13 -3.70 -6.09
C ALA A 86 9.48 -4.01 -4.73
N ARG A 87 8.19 -3.70 -4.56
CA ARG A 87 7.49 -3.76 -3.28
C ARG A 87 7.40 -5.17 -2.66
N PRO A 88 7.08 -6.25 -3.39
CA PRO A 88 7.08 -7.60 -2.83
C PRO A 88 8.45 -7.99 -2.25
N ALA A 89 9.54 -7.67 -2.96
CA ALA A 89 10.89 -7.94 -2.50
C ALA A 89 11.27 -7.12 -1.27
N GLU A 90 10.86 -5.84 -1.21
CA GLU A 90 11.02 -5.01 0.00
C GLU A 90 10.24 -5.57 1.19
N CYS A 91 9.00 -6.03 0.97
CA CYS A 91 8.19 -6.65 2.02
C CYS A 91 8.82 -7.94 2.54
N ALA A 92 9.36 -8.78 1.65
CA ALA A 92 10.07 -10.00 2.01
C ALA A 92 11.31 -9.70 2.88
N ARG A 93 12.19 -8.79 2.42
CA ARG A 93 13.37 -8.35 3.19
C ARG A 93 12.99 -7.80 4.56
N ARG A 94 11.96 -6.96 4.63
CA ARG A 94 11.51 -6.39 5.91
C ARG A 94 10.97 -7.46 6.86
N PHE A 95 10.34 -8.51 6.33
CA PHE A 95 9.88 -9.62 7.14
C PHE A 95 11.06 -10.45 7.69
N GLU A 96 12.08 -10.71 6.87
CA GLU A 96 13.33 -11.38 7.26
C GLU A 96 14.07 -10.57 8.35
N ASP A 97 14.30 -9.28 8.14
CA ASP A 97 14.92 -8.37 9.12
C ASP A 97 14.15 -8.38 10.45
N HIS A 98 12.82 -8.38 10.38
CA HIS A 98 12.00 -8.39 11.58
C HIS A 98 12.05 -9.75 12.29
N GLY A 99 12.14 -10.84 11.53
CA GLY A 99 12.37 -12.19 12.03
C GLY A 99 13.69 -12.30 12.76
N GLU A 100 14.80 -11.81 12.19
CA GLU A 100 16.09 -11.80 12.87
C GLU A 100 16.04 -10.98 14.16
N ARG A 101 15.46 -9.77 14.15
CA ARG A 101 15.39 -8.92 15.35
C ARG A 101 14.52 -9.47 16.47
N VAL A 102 13.52 -10.29 16.15
CA VAL A 102 12.60 -10.85 17.15
C VAL A 102 13.05 -12.23 17.62
N PHE A 103 13.48 -13.10 16.72
CA PHE A 103 13.83 -14.48 17.04
C PHE A 103 15.29 -14.68 17.43
N ALA A 104 16.25 -13.91 16.89
CA ALA A 104 17.66 -14.06 17.25
C ALA A 104 17.94 -13.79 18.75
N PRO A 105 17.32 -12.79 19.41
CA PRO A 105 17.47 -12.59 20.85
C PRO A 105 16.85 -13.71 21.70
N LEU A 106 15.78 -14.36 21.21
CA LEU A 106 15.13 -15.47 21.90
C LEU A 106 16.01 -16.73 21.92
N HIS A 107 16.74 -17.00 20.84
CA HIS A 107 17.70 -18.10 20.80
C HIS A 107 18.95 -17.82 21.67
N ALA A 108 19.44 -16.58 21.68
CA ALA A 108 20.55 -16.18 22.56
C ALA A 108 20.21 -16.26 24.06
N PHE A 109 18.93 -16.10 24.42
CA PHE A 109 18.46 -16.25 25.81
C PHE A 109 18.41 -17.73 26.26
N CYS A 110 18.10 -18.65 25.35
CA CYS A 110 18.05 -20.09 25.66
C CYS A 110 19.44 -20.71 25.89
N ASP A 111 20.48 -20.22 25.22
CA ASP A 111 21.86 -20.74 25.35
C ASP A 111 22.60 -20.23 26.60
N GLY A 112 22.07 -19.21 27.30
CA GLY A 112 22.69 -18.63 28.51
C GLY A 112 22.16 -19.15 29.85
N GLY A 113 21.12 -19.99 29.86
CA GLY A 113 20.38 -20.39 31.06
C GLY A 113 20.86 -21.67 31.77
N ALA A 114 21.95 -22.29 31.33
CA ALA A 114 22.51 -23.50 31.94
C ALA A 114 23.83 -23.19 32.67
N ARG A 115 23.75 -22.52 33.83
CA ARG A 115 24.77 -22.60 34.88
C ARG A 115 24.11 -22.58 36.25
#